data_AF-A0A1C9HZL1-F1
#
_entry.id   AF-A0A1C9HZL1-F1
#
_cell.length_a   1.000
_cell.length_b   1.000
_cell.length_c   1.000
_cell.angle_alpha   90.00
_cell.angle_beta   90.00
_cell.angle_gamma   90.00
#
_symmetry.space_group_name_H-M   'P 1'
#
loop_
_entity.id
_entity.type
_entity.pdbx_description
1 polymer ?
#
loop_
_entity_poly.entity_id
_entity_poly.type
_entity_poly.pdbx_seq_one_letter_code
_entity_poly.pdbx_strand_id
1 'polypeptide(L)' 'MTVSAPTYKNHRYPIEIVARAVWLYFRFNLRLRDVEEMLLDFGIVVS' A
#
# COMPACT_ATOMS: atom_id res chain seq x y z
N MET A 1 -11.09 -12.58 11.59
CA MET A 1 -10.04 -11.96 12.42
C MET A 1 -9.56 -10.73 11.65
N THR A 2 -10.23 -9.60 11.81
CA THR A 2 -9.88 -8.36 11.10
C THR A 2 -8.73 -7.72 11.86
N VAL A 3 -7.53 -7.70 11.27
CA VAL A 3 -6.36 -7.03 11.84
C VAL A 3 -6.71 -5.54 11.93
N SER A 4 -7.08 -5.10 13.13
CA SER A 4 -7.36 -3.70 13.39
C SER A 4 -6.03 -2.98 13.46
N ALA A 5 -5.61 -2.39 12.34
CA ALA A 5 -4.38 -1.65 12.31
C ALA A 5 -4.46 -0.44 13.26
N PRO A 6 -3.36 -0.12 13.95
CA PRO A 6 -3.27 1.03 14.82
C PRO A 6 -3.64 2.31 14.03
N THR A 7 -4.68 3.01 14.50
CA THR A 7 -5.11 4.29 13.95
C THR A 7 -4.06 5.35 14.28
N TYR A 8 -2.99 5.41 13.48
CA TYR A 8 -1.97 6.44 13.60
C TYR A 8 -2.51 7.76 13.06
N LYS A 9 -2.88 8.65 13.98
CA LYS A 9 -3.25 10.05 13.69
C LYS A 9 -2.12 10.70 12.88
N ASN A 10 -2.44 11.20 11.68
CA ASN A 10 -1.59 11.97 10.75
C ASN A 10 -0.79 11.22 9.67
N HIS A 11 -1.05 9.94 9.37
CA HIS A 11 -0.57 9.35 8.12
C HIS A 11 -1.68 9.41 7.06
N ARG A 12 -1.42 10.07 5.91
CA ARG A 12 -2.36 10.07 4.76
C ARG A 12 -2.65 8.65 4.25
N TYR A 13 -1.74 7.71 4.51
CA TYR A 13 -1.88 6.30 4.15
C TYR A 13 -1.44 5.42 5.34
N PRO A 14 -2.22 4.41 5.76
CA PRO A 14 -1.79 3.46 6.78
C PRO A 14 -0.50 2.73 6.38
N ILE A 15 0.35 2.42 7.37
CA ILE A 15 1.66 1.79 7.16
C ILE A 15 1.56 0.41 6.49
N GLU A 16 0.42 -0.27 6.62
CA GLU A 16 0.14 -1.53 5.94
C GLU A 16 0.19 -1.39 4.41
N ILE A 17 -0.27 -0.25 3.90
CA ILE A 17 -0.24 0.07 2.48
C ILE A 17 1.20 0.24 2.01
N VAL A 18 1.98 1.03 2.75
CA VAL A 18 3.39 1.30 2.42
C VAL A 18 4.20 0.00 2.49
N ALA A 19 3.98 -0.82 3.52
CA ALA A 19 4.64 -2.12 3.66
C ALA A 19 4.28 -3.05 2.50
N ARG A 20 3.01 -3.04 2.05
CA ARG A 20 2.57 -3.87 0.92
C ARG A 20 3.14 -3.38 -0.41
N ALA A 21 3.20 -2.07 -0.63
CA ALA A 21 3.82 -1.46 -1.81
C ALA A 21 5.31 -1.80 -1.89
N VAL A 22 6.04 -1.64 -0.79
CA VAL A 22 7.47 -1.99 -0.70
C VAL A 22 7.69 -3.49 -0.89
N TRP A 23 6.83 -4.33 -0.30
CA TRP A 23 6.92 -5.78 -0.46
C TRP A 23 6.67 -6.20 -1.91
N LEU A 24 5.65 -5.65 -2.58
CA LEU A 24 5.35 -5.92 -3.99
C LEU A 24 6.50 -5.49 -4.90
N TYR A 25 7.06 -4.30 -4.66
CA TYR A 25 8.23 -3.79 -5.38
C TYR A 25 9.42 -4.76 -5.25
N PHE A 26 9.74 -5.18 -4.03
CA PHE A 26 10.89 -6.06 -3.77
C PHE A 26 10.67 -7.50 -4.25
N ARG A 27 9.43 -8.02 -4.12
CA ARG A 27 9.11 -9.43 -4.40
C ARG A 27 9.04 -9.74 -5.90
N PHE A 28 8.53 -8.79 -6.69
CA PHE A 28 8.23 -9.03 -8.10
C PHE A 28 9.02 -8.13 -9.06
N ASN A 29 9.87 -7.22 -8.57
CA ASN A 29 10.50 -6.17 -9.40
C ASN A 29 9.45 -5.42 -10.27
N LEU A 30 8.24 -5.24 -9.73
CA LEU A 30 7.15 -4.61 -10.45
C LEU A 30 7.51 -3.15 -10.75
N ARG A 31 7.14 -2.67 -11.94
CA ARG A 31 7.20 -1.24 -12.26
C ARG A 31 6.35 -0.49 -11.25
N LEU A 32 6.74 0.75 -10.93
CA LEU A 32 5.97 1.62 -10.05
C LEU A 32 4.50 1.72 -10.49
N ARG A 33 4.24 1.72 -11.81
CA ARG A 33 2.90 1.79 -12.40
C ARG A 33 2.02 0.57 -12.08
N ASP A 34 2.57 -0.64 -12.11
CA ASP A 34 1.82 -1.83 -11.72
C ASP A 34 1.53 -1.83 -10.21
N VAL A 35 2.45 -1.30 -9.40
CA VAL A 35 2.24 -1.11 -7.96
C VAL A 35 1.15 -0.06 -7.72
N GLU A 36 1.12 1.04 -8.47
CA GLU A 36 0.06 2.04 -8.40
C GLU A 36 -1.29 1.48 -8.80
N GLU A 37 -1.40 0.71 -9.89
CA GLU A 37 -2.66 0.07 -10.31
C GLU A 37 -3.18 -0.91 -9.25
N MET A 38 -2.31 -1.70 -8.63
CA MET A 38 -2.69 -2.60 -7.53
C MET A 38 -3.14 -1.85 -6.27
N LEU A 39 -2.53 -0.71 -5.99
CA LEU A 39 -2.93 0.16 -4.87
C LEU A 39 -4.25 0.87 -5.19
N LEU A 40 -4.46 1.26 -6.45
CA LEU A 40 -5.69 1.88 -6.96
C LEU A 40 -6.88 0.92 -6.86
N ASP A 41 -6.69 -0.36 -7.22
CA ASP A 41 -7.69 -1.42 -7.06
C ASP A 41 -8.08 -1.61 -5.57
N PHE A 42 -7.12 -1.43 -4.67
CA PHE A 42 -7.36 -1.41 -3.22
C PHE A 42 -8.03 -0.11 -2.71
N GLY A 43 -8.38 0.83 -3.60
CA GLY A 43 -9.01 2.11 -3.26
C GLY A 43 -8.04 3.20 -2.80
N ILE A 44 -6.74 3.01 -3.07
CA ILE A 44 -5.68 3.91 -2.61
C ILE A 44 -5.11 4.64 -3.82
N VAL A 45 -5.47 5.91 -3.97
CA VAL A 45 -4.91 6.76 -5.03
C VAL A 45 -3.52 7.22 -4.59
N VAL A 46 -2.48 6.59 -5.13
CA VAL A 46 -1.13 7.16 -5.12
C VAL A 46 -1.04 8.13 -6.29
N SER A 47 -0.57 9.35 -6.06
CA SER A 47 -0.46 10.42 -7.06
C SER A 47 0.76 11.29 -6.78
#